data_AF-A0A1H0HP65-F1
#
_entry.id   AF-A0A1H0HP65-F1
#
_cell.length_a   1.000
_cell.length_b   1.000
_cell.length_c   1.000
_cell.angle_alpha   90.00
_cell.angle_beta   90.00
_cell.angle_gamma   90.00
#
_symmetry.space_group_name_H-M   'P 1'
#
loop_
_entity.id
_entity.type
_entity.pdbx_description
1 polymer ?
#
loop_
_entity_poly.entity_id
_entity_poly.type
_entity_poly.pdbx_seq_one_letter_code
_entity_poly.pdbx_strand_id
1 'polypeptide(L)'
;MVTDPQAPRPKAYSYVRMSTDLQLKGDSLRRQREASRKYAKDHGLELVEELNLHDIGVSAFSGKNISSGAFGRFLEAVREGKIEKGSYLLVESFDRMSRQEPMMALEPFMEIVKSGLILVTLDDERVFKGKVSFEDLIISIAKMSRANEESARKSDRLAEAWKDKRATAGKEKLTARCPSWLLLKPDRSDFDVIEERAAIVRRIFNEAASGIGTYKIVRRLNADAIPTFTGKGGWRESTVNKILSSGAAIGTFQPNRMDGSKRIPDGDPVRNYFPRIVDQSTFETAQRGRLERRTKPEPGKKGSGGPKGKHYTNLFSKLAVCAYCGEPMQYENKGTPPKGHSYLVCSNALRNHKCAMTGRWRYDQFETTFLQFVEKLDLASLVRSTEHTDKRAELVIQQEATEGRTKILEDELQRSYDIGMKMADFDSEFLAGRIKKREQDLAAAKSELRRLSHEIAVLDETALTYYKKPDQVSELIERIRSSRGGDVYKLRAQISARLQSLIKELRLTVDPNDQNFEVVFRDGNGMMLFVNPENPTKFIQKVSGKEPVFEMARPDGSSMQLPADEGAVDGS
;
A
#
# COMPACT_ATOMS: atom_id res chain seq x y z
N MET A 1 12.03 74.19 -26.83
CA MET A 1 12.57 73.08 -27.64
C MET A 1 11.60 71.93 -27.52
N VAL A 2 10.95 71.60 -28.63
CA VAL A 2 9.96 70.53 -28.75
C VAL A 2 10.72 69.21 -28.76
N THR A 3 10.49 68.33 -27.78
CA THR A 3 11.04 66.98 -27.77
C THR A 3 10.24 66.10 -28.72
N ASP A 4 10.93 65.55 -29.71
CA ASP A 4 10.46 64.62 -30.74
C ASP A 4 9.62 63.45 -30.16
N PRO A 5 8.36 63.22 -30.62
CA PRO A 5 7.51 62.13 -30.14
C PRO A 5 7.83 60.73 -30.69
N GLN A 6 8.85 60.55 -31.54
CA GLN A 6 9.10 59.29 -32.27
C GLN A 6 10.43 58.58 -31.99
N ALA A 7 11.10 58.85 -30.87
CA ALA A 7 12.15 57.93 -30.41
C ALA A 7 11.50 56.62 -29.92
N PRO A 8 11.88 55.43 -30.43
CA PRO A 8 11.33 54.16 -29.96
C PRO A 8 11.62 53.99 -28.47
N ARG A 9 10.58 53.77 -27.67
CA ARG A 9 10.71 53.56 -26.23
C ARG A 9 11.44 52.25 -25.98
N PRO A 10 12.43 52.21 -25.07
CA PRO A 10 13.07 50.95 -24.72
C PRO A 10 12.05 49.94 -24.19
N LYS A 11 12.13 48.70 -24.68
CA LYS A 11 11.23 47.61 -24.28
C LYS A 11 11.54 47.16 -22.86
N ALA A 12 10.50 46.81 -22.10
CA ALA A 12 10.58 46.23 -20.77
C ALA A 12 9.82 44.90 -20.71
N TYR A 13 10.44 43.88 -20.11
CA TYR A 13 9.87 42.56 -19.90
C TYR A 13 9.67 42.35 -18.39
N SER A 14 8.50 41.91 -17.96
CA SER A 14 8.23 41.65 -16.53
C SER A 14 8.25 40.15 -16.27
N TYR A 15 9.14 39.69 -15.40
CA TYR A 15 9.17 38.29 -14.95
C TYR A 15 8.53 38.16 -13.57
N VAL A 16 7.52 37.28 -13.50
CA VAL A 16 6.75 37.03 -12.28
C VAL A 16 6.80 35.55 -11.94
N ARG A 17 7.11 35.23 -10.67
CA ARG A 17 7.14 33.85 -10.16
C ARG A 17 6.25 33.70 -8.94
N MET A 18 5.42 32.65 -8.91
CA MET A 18 4.55 32.34 -7.77
C MET A 18 4.70 30.91 -7.26
N SER A 19 4.79 30.75 -5.93
CA SER A 19 4.71 29.45 -5.26
C SER A 19 3.27 28.99 -5.07
N THR A 20 3.05 27.68 -5.05
CA THR A 20 1.75 27.01 -4.98
C THR A 20 0.90 27.46 -3.77
N ASP A 21 1.52 27.77 -2.63
CA ASP A 21 0.81 28.18 -1.41
C ASP A 21 0.18 29.58 -1.49
N LEU A 22 0.72 30.47 -2.33
CA LEU A 22 0.25 31.86 -2.51
C LEU A 22 -0.87 31.97 -3.56
N GLN A 23 -1.06 30.95 -4.41
CA GLN A 23 -2.16 30.90 -5.38
C GLN A 23 -3.54 31.00 -4.70
N LEU A 24 -3.65 30.57 -3.45
CA LEU A 24 -4.89 30.61 -2.67
C LEU A 24 -5.31 32.02 -2.22
N LYS A 25 -4.41 33.01 -2.25
CA LYS A 25 -4.66 34.37 -1.73
C LYS A 25 -4.95 35.43 -2.81
N GLY A 26 -4.81 35.12 -4.11
CA GLY A 26 -5.26 35.93 -5.26
C GLY A 26 -4.60 37.31 -5.49
N ASP A 27 -4.10 37.98 -4.45
CA ASP A 27 -3.73 39.40 -4.50
C ASP A 27 -2.25 39.66 -4.92
N SER A 28 -1.38 38.65 -4.84
CA SER A 28 0.07 38.82 -5.10
C SER A 28 0.40 39.07 -6.57
N LEU A 29 -0.24 38.35 -7.51
CA LEU A 29 0.01 38.52 -8.95
C LEU A 29 -0.40 39.90 -9.44
N ARG A 30 -1.53 40.40 -8.92
CA ARG A 30 -2.06 41.74 -9.25
C ARG A 30 -1.06 42.82 -8.84
N ARG A 31 -0.58 42.77 -7.59
CA ARG A 31 0.39 43.75 -7.05
C ARG A 31 1.70 43.79 -7.85
N GLN A 32 2.24 42.63 -8.23
CA GLN A 32 3.50 42.57 -8.98
C GLN A 32 3.39 43.10 -10.41
N ARG A 33 2.24 42.84 -11.07
CA ARG A 33 1.93 43.43 -12.38
C ARG A 33 1.74 44.94 -12.29
N GLU A 34 1.06 45.41 -11.26
CA GLU A 34 0.89 46.85 -11.00
C GLU A 34 2.24 47.55 -10.77
N ALA A 35 3.14 46.94 -9.99
CA ALA A 35 4.49 47.48 -9.78
C ALA A 35 5.29 47.57 -11.10
N SER A 36 5.23 46.52 -11.94
CA SER A 36 5.92 46.52 -13.24
C SER A 36 5.37 47.58 -14.19
N ARG A 37 4.04 47.72 -14.28
CA ARG A 37 3.39 48.75 -15.12
C ARG A 37 3.70 50.16 -14.63
N LYS A 38 3.69 50.37 -13.32
CA LYS A 38 4.02 51.65 -12.70
C LYS A 38 5.46 52.04 -13.06
N TYR A 39 6.41 51.15 -12.82
CA TYR A 39 7.82 51.40 -13.13
C TYR A 39 8.04 51.71 -14.62
N ALA A 40 7.44 50.92 -15.52
CA ALA A 40 7.53 51.16 -16.96
C ALA A 40 6.97 52.53 -17.37
N LYS A 41 5.82 52.92 -16.81
CA LYS A 41 5.21 54.24 -17.07
C LYS A 41 6.10 55.39 -16.58
N ASP A 42 6.60 55.28 -15.35
CA ASP A 42 7.39 56.33 -14.69
C ASP A 42 8.76 56.54 -15.39
N HIS A 43 9.28 55.50 -16.05
CA HIS A 43 10.58 55.51 -16.75
C HIS A 43 10.47 55.57 -18.28
N GLY A 44 9.27 55.77 -18.84
CA GLY A 44 9.06 55.89 -20.28
C GLY A 44 9.34 54.62 -21.09
N LEU A 45 9.20 53.45 -20.47
CA LEU A 45 9.45 52.14 -21.09
C LEU A 45 8.18 51.56 -21.72
N GLU A 46 8.35 50.77 -22.78
CA GLU A 46 7.26 49.99 -23.39
C GLU A 46 7.20 48.60 -22.75
N LEU A 47 6.17 48.33 -21.93
CA LEU A 47 5.99 47.02 -21.30
C LEU A 47 5.47 46.00 -22.33
N VAL A 48 6.28 45.00 -22.64
CA VAL A 48 5.92 43.91 -23.57
C VAL A 48 5.10 42.86 -22.80
N GLU A 49 3.78 42.89 -22.97
CA GLU A 49 2.86 41.94 -22.30
C GLU A 49 2.71 40.59 -23.05
N GLU A 50 3.19 40.50 -24.30
CA GLU A 50 3.02 39.32 -25.17
C GLU A 50 3.93 38.14 -24.77
N LEU A 51 5.10 38.41 -24.20
CA LEU A 51 5.98 37.38 -23.64
C LEU A 51 5.47 37.00 -22.24
N ASN A 52 4.69 35.93 -22.16
CA ASN A 52 4.20 35.36 -20.90
C ASN A 52 5.34 34.78 -20.03
N LEU A 53 6.07 35.65 -19.33
CA LEU A 53 7.18 35.31 -18.43
C LEU A 53 6.67 35.00 -17.02
N HIS A 54 5.86 33.95 -16.91
CA HIS A 54 5.25 33.55 -15.65
C HIS A 54 5.57 32.10 -15.30
N ASP A 55 6.31 31.90 -14.21
CA ASP A 55 6.54 30.58 -13.62
C ASP A 55 5.61 30.37 -12.41
N ILE A 56 4.49 29.70 -12.66
CA ILE A 56 3.45 29.42 -11.67
C ILE A 56 3.60 27.98 -11.17
N GLY A 57 3.75 27.80 -9.85
CA GLY A 57 3.85 26.46 -9.24
C GLY A 57 5.23 25.80 -9.34
N VAL A 58 6.24 26.53 -9.84
CA VAL A 58 7.63 26.07 -9.89
C VAL A 58 8.33 26.47 -8.60
N SER A 59 8.63 25.50 -7.74
CA SER A 59 9.37 25.74 -6.51
C SER A 59 10.80 26.18 -6.83
N ALA A 60 11.25 27.32 -6.30
CA ALA A 60 12.65 27.75 -6.41
C ALA A 60 13.62 26.87 -5.61
N PHE A 61 13.10 25.86 -4.90
CA PHE A 61 13.87 24.84 -4.21
C PHE A 61 14.46 23.77 -5.15
N SER A 62 14.22 23.81 -6.46
CA SER A 62 14.66 22.75 -7.39
C SER A 62 15.32 23.24 -8.69
N GLY A 63 15.63 24.53 -8.84
CA GLY A 63 16.27 25.11 -10.04
C GLY A 63 15.49 25.00 -11.36
N LYS A 64 14.24 24.50 -11.34
CA LYS A 64 13.47 24.13 -12.54
C LYS A 64 13.02 25.30 -13.41
N ASN A 65 12.97 26.50 -12.84
CA ASN A 65 12.63 27.73 -13.57
C ASN A 65 13.73 28.14 -14.55
N ILE A 66 15.00 27.91 -14.20
CA ILE A 66 16.15 28.17 -15.05
C ILE A 66 16.29 27.08 -16.12
N SER A 67 16.11 25.80 -15.76
CA SER A 67 16.30 24.69 -16.70
C SER A 67 15.12 24.40 -17.63
N SER A 68 13.88 24.75 -17.24
CA SER A 68 12.68 24.39 -18.01
C SER A 68 11.52 25.39 -17.92
N GLY A 69 11.68 26.48 -17.16
CA GLY A 69 10.64 27.49 -16.92
C GLY A 69 10.59 28.60 -17.95
N ALA A 70 9.66 29.54 -17.74
CA ALA A 70 9.52 30.74 -18.55
C ALA A 70 10.77 31.64 -18.47
N PHE A 71 11.46 31.66 -17.32
CA PHE A 71 12.73 32.37 -17.17
C PHE A 71 13.85 31.77 -18.04
N GLY A 72 13.97 30.44 -18.08
CA GLY A 72 14.93 29.75 -18.96
C GLY A 72 14.69 30.06 -20.44
N ARG A 73 13.42 30.08 -20.89
CA ARG A 73 13.07 30.48 -22.27
C ARG A 73 13.44 31.93 -22.60
N PHE A 74 13.33 32.82 -21.62
CA PHE A 74 13.77 34.21 -21.78
C PHE A 74 15.29 34.30 -21.96
N LEU A 75 16.06 33.60 -21.13
CA LEU A 75 17.52 33.55 -21.26
C LEU A 75 17.94 33.00 -22.62
N GLU A 76 17.26 31.97 -23.12
CA GLU A 76 17.54 31.44 -24.47
C GLU A 76 17.25 32.47 -25.57
N ALA A 77 16.11 33.18 -25.48
CA ALA A 77 15.80 34.26 -26.42
C ALA A 77 16.83 35.41 -26.38
N VAL A 78 17.42 35.68 -25.21
CA VAL A 78 18.53 36.63 -25.06
C VAL A 78 19.80 36.10 -25.75
N ARG A 79 20.16 34.82 -25.55
CA ARG A 79 21.32 34.18 -26.22
C ARG A 79 21.19 34.16 -27.73
N GLU A 80 19.99 33.89 -28.24
CA GLU A 80 19.67 33.89 -29.67
C GLU A 80 19.58 35.30 -30.27
N GLY A 81 19.72 36.36 -29.47
CA GLY A 81 19.66 37.76 -29.93
C GLY A 81 18.26 38.23 -30.33
N LYS A 82 17.20 37.50 -29.94
CA LYS A 82 15.79 37.86 -30.21
C LYS A 82 15.29 39.01 -29.33
N ILE A 83 15.99 39.30 -28.23
CA ILE A 83 15.72 40.43 -27.35
C ILE A 83 16.69 41.56 -27.67
N GLU A 84 16.15 42.72 -28.03
CA GLU A 84 16.95 43.90 -28.39
C GLU A 84 17.83 44.38 -27.23
N LYS A 85 19.09 44.73 -27.53
CA LYS A 85 20.02 45.31 -26.55
C LYS A 85 19.45 46.64 -26.03
N GLY A 86 19.68 46.93 -24.75
CA GLY A 86 19.08 48.08 -24.07
C GLY A 86 17.66 47.84 -23.55
N SER A 87 17.08 46.66 -23.78
CA SER A 87 15.82 46.26 -23.15
C SER A 87 15.96 46.02 -21.65
N TYR A 88 14.86 46.24 -20.92
CA TYR A 88 14.76 46.11 -19.47
C TYR A 88 14.15 44.76 -19.09
N LEU A 89 14.69 44.10 -18.07
CA LEU A 89 14.04 43.01 -17.36
C LEU A 89 13.65 43.49 -15.96
N LEU A 90 12.36 43.51 -15.68
CA LEU A 90 11.80 43.91 -14.39
C LEU A 90 11.49 42.66 -13.56
N VAL A 91 12.04 42.60 -12.34
CA VAL A 91 11.78 41.52 -11.38
C VAL A 91 11.40 42.12 -10.02
N GLU A 92 10.44 41.52 -9.32
CA GLU A 92 10.03 42.01 -7.99
C GLU A 92 11.21 42.08 -7.00
N SER A 93 11.99 41.01 -6.95
CA SER A 93 13.14 40.84 -6.07
C SER A 93 14.05 39.73 -6.60
N PHE A 94 15.30 39.71 -6.18
CA PHE A 94 16.28 38.70 -6.58
C PHE A 94 15.89 37.26 -6.24
N ASP A 95 15.17 37.04 -5.14
CA ASP A 95 14.74 35.69 -4.72
C ASP A 95 13.72 35.04 -5.68
N ARG A 96 13.19 35.82 -6.65
CA ARG A 96 12.34 35.29 -7.72
C ARG A 96 13.13 34.58 -8.81
N MET A 97 14.45 34.79 -8.90
CA MET A 97 15.33 34.14 -9.89
C MET A 97 15.84 32.77 -9.42
N SER A 98 16.22 32.60 -8.14
CA SER A 98 16.55 31.28 -7.54
C SER A 98 16.48 31.31 -6.01
N ARG A 99 16.24 30.17 -5.36
CA ARG A 99 16.29 30.00 -3.89
C ARG A 99 17.26 28.91 -3.44
N GLN A 100 17.97 28.23 -4.35
CA GLN A 100 18.74 27.04 -3.95
C GLN A 100 20.16 27.36 -3.48
N GLU A 101 20.83 28.36 -4.03
CA GLU A 101 22.02 29.03 -3.47
C GLU A 101 22.18 30.40 -4.17
N PRO A 102 22.63 31.47 -3.47
CA PRO A 102 22.89 32.77 -4.10
C PRO A 102 23.78 32.69 -5.35
N MET A 103 24.69 31.70 -5.39
CA MET A 103 25.63 31.49 -6.48
C MET A 103 24.95 31.01 -7.78
N MET A 104 23.84 30.26 -7.69
CA MET A 104 23.09 29.80 -8.87
C MET A 104 22.23 30.91 -9.51
N ALA A 105 21.85 31.95 -8.77
CA ALA A 105 21.14 33.10 -9.32
C ALA A 105 22.07 34.10 -10.02
N LEU A 106 23.35 34.07 -9.64
CA LEU A 106 24.34 35.04 -10.08
C LEU A 106 24.75 34.85 -11.55
N GLU A 107 24.86 33.60 -12.00
CA GLU A 107 25.21 33.29 -13.38
C GLU A 107 24.19 33.85 -14.41
N PRO A 108 22.87 33.56 -14.30
CA PRO A 108 21.90 34.15 -15.22
C PRO A 108 21.77 35.67 -15.08
N PHE A 109 22.01 36.23 -13.88
CA PHE A 109 22.08 37.67 -13.67
C PHE A 109 23.21 38.30 -14.50
N MET A 110 24.43 37.76 -14.38
CA MET A 110 25.58 38.26 -15.12
C MET A 110 25.40 38.07 -16.62
N GLU A 111 24.76 36.98 -17.04
CA GLU A 111 24.44 36.71 -18.43
C GLU A 111 23.53 37.79 -19.03
N ILE A 112 22.44 38.17 -18.34
CA ILE A 112 21.50 39.21 -18.79
C ILE A 112 22.25 40.54 -18.98
N VAL A 113 23.01 40.98 -17.98
CA VAL A 113 23.70 42.27 -18.04
C VAL A 113 24.82 42.27 -19.09
N LYS A 114 25.59 41.17 -19.21
CA LYS A 114 26.62 41.01 -20.25
C LYS A 114 26.05 40.99 -21.67
N SER A 115 24.81 40.53 -21.83
CA SER A 115 24.11 40.51 -23.12
C SER A 115 23.65 41.92 -23.56
N GLY A 116 23.85 42.93 -22.70
CA GLY A 116 23.51 44.33 -22.98
C GLY A 116 22.08 44.70 -22.59
N LEU A 117 21.41 43.86 -21.79
CA LEU A 117 20.12 44.16 -21.18
C LEU A 117 20.33 44.91 -19.85
N ILE A 118 19.26 45.54 -19.37
CA ILE A 118 19.20 46.28 -18.12
C ILE A 118 18.30 45.51 -17.15
N LEU A 119 18.83 45.07 -16.01
CA LEU A 119 18.01 44.41 -14.99
C LEU A 119 17.55 45.43 -13.95
N VAL A 120 16.29 45.35 -13.54
CA VAL A 120 15.73 46.19 -12.46
C VAL A 120 15.04 45.33 -11.41
N THR A 121 15.39 45.56 -10.15
CA THR A 121 14.66 45.04 -8.99
C THR A 121 13.62 46.07 -8.53
N LEU A 122 12.35 45.68 -8.45
CA LEU A 122 11.24 46.61 -8.17
C LEU A 122 11.04 46.88 -6.68
N ASP A 123 11.60 46.04 -5.79
CA ASP A 123 11.52 46.24 -4.33
C ASP A 123 12.38 47.41 -3.83
N ASP A 124 13.47 47.72 -4.53
CA ASP A 124 14.38 48.83 -4.22
C ASP A 124 14.70 49.74 -5.43
N GLU A 125 14.03 49.52 -6.56
CA GLU A 125 14.20 50.24 -7.85
C GLU A 125 15.65 50.30 -8.35
N ARG A 126 16.48 49.31 -7.99
CA ARG A 126 17.90 49.29 -8.35
C ARG A 126 18.11 48.81 -9.78
N VAL A 127 18.98 49.51 -10.51
CA VAL A 127 19.23 49.30 -11.95
C VAL A 127 20.64 48.74 -12.18
N PHE A 128 20.73 47.62 -12.89
CA PHE A 128 21.99 46.96 -13.25
C PHE A 128 22.20 47.00 -14.77
N LYS A 129 23.25 47.70 -15.21
CA LYS A 129 23.59 47.90 -16.63
C LYS A 129 25.11 47.89 -16.83
N GLY A 130 25.59 47.19 -17.86
CA GLY A 130 27.01 47.20 -18.24
C GLY A 130 27.92 46.45 -17.25
N LYS A 131 28.97 47.09 -16.72
CA LYS A 131 29.85 46.46 -15.72
C LYS A 131 29.22 46.60 -14.34
N VAL A 132 28.69 45.51 -13.81
CA VAL A 132 28.20 45.43 -12.43
C VAL A 132 29.38 45.58 -11.47
N SER A 133 29.28 46.50 -10.49
CA SER A 133 30.34 46.71 -9.51
C SER A 133 30.42 45.56 -8.51
N PHE A 134 31.58 45.39 -7.87
CA PHE A 134 31.75 44.40 -6.80
C PHE A 134 30.84 44.70 -5.58
N GLU A 135 30.57 45.98 -5.32
CA GLU A 135 29.66 46.44 -4.25
C GLU A 135 28.20 46.06 -4.56
N ASP A 136 27.75 46.27 -5.80
CA ASP A 136 26.42 45.83 -6.27
C ASP A 136 26.25 44.32 -6.15
N LEU A 137 27.31 43.57 -6.43
CA LEU A 137 27.35 42.13 -6.32
C LEU A 137 27.22 41.66 -4.86
N ILE A 138 27.99 42.26 -3.94
CA ILE A 138 27.91 41.96 -2.50
C ILE A 138 26.52 42.25 -1.94
N ILE A 139 25.93 43.41 -2.27
CA ILE A 139 24.62 43.80 -1.78
C ILE A 139 23.54 42.83 -2.29
N SER A 140 23.64 42.41 -3.56
CA SER A 140 22.73 41.44 -4.16
C SER A 140 22.83 40.06 -3.49
N ILE A 141 24.05 39.57 -3.26
CA ILE A 141 24.32 38.29 -2.56
C ILE A 141 23.81 38.34 -1.11
N ALA A 142 24.05 39.43 -0.39
CA ALA A 142 23.59 39.60 0.99
C ALA A 142 22.07 39.59 1.10
N LYS A 143 21.36 40.22 0.15
CA LYS A 143 19.89 40.18 0.08
C LYS A 143 19.36 38.78 -0.22
N MET A 144 19.98 38.06 -1.18
CA MET A 144 19.63 36.67 -1.49
C MET A 144 19.84 35.74 -0.29
N SER A 145 20.92 35.94 0.47
CA SER A 145 21.24 35.15 1.66
C SER A 145 20.23 35.37 2.80
N ARG A 146 19.84 36.62 3.09
CA ARG A 146 18.83 36.93 4.12
C ARG A 146 17.46 36.29 3.86
N ALA A 147 17.03 36.25 2.60
CA ALA A 147 15.76 35.61 2.22
C ALA A 147 15.79 34.07 2.40
N ASN A 148 16.97 33.46 2.23
CA ASN A 148 17.20 32.04 2.46
C ASN A 148 17.18 31.72 3.97
N GLU A 149 17.93 32.51 4.76
CA GLU A 149 17.99 32.32 6.22
C GLU A 149 16.63 32.48 6.90
N GLU A 150 15.80 33.45 6.50
CA GLU A 150 14.49 33.64 7.15
C GLU A 150 13.52 32.47 6.86
N SER A 151 13.64 31.86 5.69
CA SER A 151 12.85 30.68 5.29
C SER A 151 13.34 29.42 5.99
N ALA A 152 14.66 29.22 6.07
CA ALA A 152 15.29 28.14 6.81
C ALA A 152 14.97 28.25 8.31
N ARG A 153 15.15 29.43 8.93
CA ARG A 153 14.79 29.66 10.34
C ARG A 153 13.32 29.41 10.65
N LYS A 154 12.39 29.74 9.74
CA LYS A 154 10.97 29.41 9.93
C LYS A 154 10.74 27.90 9.87
N SER A 155 11.38 27.20 8.94
CA SER A 155 11.31 25.74 8.83
C SER A 155 11.93 25.05 10.06
N ASP A 156 13.09 25.53 10.53
CA ASP A 156 13.81 24.98 11.67
C ASP A 156 13.04 25.23 12.97
N ARG A 157 12.53 26.46 13.19
CA ARG A 157 11.66 26.77 14.34
C ARG A 157 10.37 25.96 14.33
N LEU A 158 9.79 25.71 13.15
CA LEU A 158 8.65 24.81 13.01
C LEU A 158 9.06 23.38 13.39
N ALA A 159 10.19 22.88 12.88
CA ALA A 159 10.68 21.53 13.16
C ALA A 159 10.99 21.33 14.65
N GLU A 160 11.61 22.30 15.31
CA GLU A 160 11.86 22.34 16.76
C GLU A 160 10.54 22.38 17.55
N ALA A 161 9.61 23.28 17.21
CA ALA A 161 8.30 23.32 17.85
C ALA A 161 7.50 22.01 17.67
N TRP A 162 7.66 21.33 16.54
CA TRP A 162 7.08 20.00 16.32
C TRP A 162 7.83 18.89 17.07
N LYS A 163 9.13 19.03 17.31
CA LYS A 163 9.93 18.12 18.14
C LYS A 163 9.48 18.21 19.60
N ASP A 164 9.32 19.42 20.12
CA ASP A 164 8.88 19.66 21.50
C ASP A 164 7.42 19.22 21.73
N LYS A 165 6.53 19.47 20.78
CA LYS A 165 5.14 18.96 20.80
C LYS A 165 5.06 17.43 20.73
N ARG A 166 6.05 16.76 20.14
CA ARG A 166 6.14 15.30 20.10
C ARG A 166 6.65 14.72 21.42
N ALA A 167 7.52 15.43 22.14
CA ALA A 167 7.97 15.03 23.47
C ALA A 167 6.84 15.07 24.53
N THR A 168 5.81 15.88 24.31
CA THR A 168 4.64 16.01 25.21
C THR A 168 3.43 15.14 24.83
N ALA A 169 3.56 14.27 23.82
CA ALA A 169 2.48 13.52 23.15
C ALA A 169 1.65 12.54 24.02
N GLY A 170 1.90 12.47 25.33
CA GLY A 170 1.12 11.67 26.28
C GLY A 170 0.15 12.47 27.16
N LYS A 171 0.32 13.79 27.30
CA LYS A 171 -0.53 14.65 28.17
C LYS A 171 -1.58 15.46 27.40
N GLU A 172 -1.27 15.88 26.18
CA GLU A 172 -2.20 16.60 25.29
C GLU A 172 -2.11 16.04 23.87
N LYS A 173 -3.24 16.02 23.14
CA LYS A 173 -3.22 15.57 21.75
C LYS A 173 -2.53 16.60 20.85
N LEU A 174 -1.61 16.11 19.99
CA LEU A 174 -0.74 16.95 19.16
C LEU A 174 -1.49 17.90 18.22
N THR A 175 -2.58 17.43 17.61
CA THR A 175 -3.29 18.20 16.58
C THR A 175 -4.80 17.99 16.66
N ALA A 176 -5.56 19.01 16.24
CA ALA A 176 -7.00 18.89 16.00
C ALA A 176 -7.33 18.02 14.76
N ARG A 177 -6.32 17.71 13.93
CA ARG A 177 -6.50 16.92 12.72
C ARG A 177 -6.53 15.43 13.07
N CYS A 178 -7.73 14.88 13.16
CA CYS A 178 -7.99 13.48 13.44
C CYS A 178 -8.71 12.79 12.27
N PRO A 179 -8.79 11.45 12.26
CA PRO A 179 -9.66 10.72 11.34
C PRO A 179 -11.09 11.25 11.36
N SER A 180 -11.77 11.21 10.22
CA SER A 180 -13.09 11.86 10.07
C SER A 180 -14.20 11.29 10.95
N TRP A 181 -14.01 10.13 11.58
CA TRP A 181 -14.93 9.52 12.53
C TRP A 181 -14.65 9.91 13.99
N LEU A 182 -13.69 10.80 14.23
CA LEU A 182 -13.32 11.32 15.54
C LEU A 182 -13.46 12.85 15.56
N LEU A 183 -13.62 13.39 16.76
CA LEU A 183 -13.61 14.83 17.04
C LEU A 183 -12.69 15.08 18.24
N LEU A 184 -11.79 16.06 18.16
CA LEU A 184 -10.96 16.42 19.31
C LEU A 184 -11.84 17.10 20.36
N LYS A 185 -11.76 16.66 21.62
CA LYS A 185 -12.46 17.31 22.73
C LYS A 185 -12.00 18.76 22.91
N PRO A 186 -12.85 19.67 23.40
CA PRO A 186 -12.48 21.08 23.61
C PRO A 186 -11.26 21.26 24.53
N ASP A 187 -11.11 20.37 25.52
CA ASP A 187 -10.00 20.35 26.49
C ASP A 187 -8.70 19.73 25.93
N ARG A 188 -8.71 19.22 24.69
CA ARG A 188 -7.60 18.55 24.00
C ARG A 188 -7.04 17.33 24.73
N SER A 189 -7.78 16.79 25.71
CA SER A 189 -7.37 15.64 26.51
C SER A 189 -7.56 14.33 25.73
N ASP A 190 -8.63 14.24 24.93
CA ASP A 190 -8.97 13.05 24.18
C ASP A 190 -9.80 13.33 22.91
N PHE A 191 -10.23 12.27 22.23
CA PHE A 191 -11.14 12.35 21.08
C PHE A 191 -12.50 11.73 21.41
N ASP A 192 -13.58 12.42 21.01
CA ASP A 192 -14.91 11.85 20.97
C ASP A 192 -15.14 11.07 19.68
N VAL A 193 -15.84 9.95 19.78
CA VAL A 193 -16.21 9.12 18.63
C VAL A 193 -17.49 9.66 18.03
N ILE A 194 -17.45 10.01 16.73
CA ILE A 194 -18.66 10.35 15.97
C ILE A 194 -19.30 9.03 15.56
N GLU A 195 -20.21 8.54 16.39
CA GLU A 195 -20.73 7.16 16.33
C GLU A 195 -21.35 6.81 14.97
N GLU A 196 -22.08 7.73 14.34
CA GLU A 196 -22.63 7.56 12.99
C GLU A 196 -21.55 7.25 11.94
N ARG A 197 -20.41 7.94 12.03
CA ARG A 197 -19.28 7.74 11.11
C ARG A 197 -18.49 6.50 11.49
N ALA A 198 -18.31 6.24 12.78
CA ALA A 198 -17.64 5.05 13.28
C ALA A 198 -18.38 3.77 12.89
N ALA A 199 -19.72 3.78 12.88
CA ALA A 199 -20.55 2.68 12.40
C ALA A 199 -20.27 2.36 10.92
N ILE A 200 -20.11 3.37 10.07
CA ILE A 200 -19.73 3.19 8.65
C ILE A 200 -18.32 2.59 8.54
N VAL A 201 -17.37 3.05 9.35
CA VAL A 201 -16.01 2.48 9.36
C VAL A 201 -16.04 1.02 9.82
N ARG A 202 -16.76 0.69 10.89
CA ARG A 202 -16.96 -0.70 11.35
C ARG A 202 -17.55 -1.56 10.24
N ARG A 203 -18.57 -1.07 9.53
CA ARG A 203 -19.16 -1.76 8.38
C ARG A 203 -18.12 -2.03 7.29
N ILE A 204 -17.33 -1.03 6.91
CA ILE A 204 -16.26 -1.17 5.90
C ILE A 204 -15.25 -2.27 6.31
N PHE A 205 -14.80 -2.25 7.56
CA PHE A 205 -13.86 -3.27 8.08
C PHE A 205 -14.49 -4.67 8.11
N ASN A 206 -15.74 -4.79 8.58
CA ASN A 206 -16.45 -6.06 8.64
C ASN A 206 -16.72 -6.65 7.24
N GLU A 207 -17.09 -5.83 6.27
CA GLU A 207 -17.25 -6.25 4.87
C GLU A 207 -15.91 -6.70 4.27
N ALA A 208 -14.83 -5.94 4.51
CA ALA A 208 -13.50 -6.29 4.02
C ALA A 208 -12.96 -7.59 4.65
N ALA A 209 -13.15 -7.77 5.97
CA ALA A 209 -12.81 -8.99 6.70
C ALA A 209 -13.63 -10.19 6.24
N SER A 210 -14.87 -9.97 5.80
CA SER A 210 -15.72 -11.00 5.17
C SER A 210 -15.34 -11.31 3.70
N GLY A 211 -14.22 -10.78 3.20
CA GLY A 211 -13.73 -11.06 1.84
C GLY A 211 -14.33 -10.19 0.74
N ILE A 212 -15.13 -9.17 1.06
CA ILE A 212 -15.69 -8.24 0.08
C ILE A 212 -14.60 -7.25 -0.38
N GLY A 213 -14.41 -7.12 -1.70
CA GLY A 213 -13.42 -6.23 -2.29
C GLY A 213 -13.82 -4.75 -2.22
N THR A 214 -12.83 -3.85 -2.13
CA THR A 214 -13.01 -2.39 -1.99
C THR A 214 -13.99 -1.81 -3.03
N TYR A 215 -13.88 -2.20 -4.30
CA TYR A 215 -14.78 -1.79 -5.37
C TYR A 215 -16.26 -2.07 -5.04
N LYS A 216 -16.55 -3.26 -4.49
CA LYS A 216 -17.92 -3.64 -4.17
C LYS A 216 -18.41 -2.96 -2.90
N ILE A 217 -17.56 -2.81 -1.88
CA ILE A 217 -17.87 -2.03 -0.67
C ILE A 217 -18.32 -0.62 -1.08
N VAL A 218 -17.56 0.05 -1.97
CA VAL A 218 -17.92 1.37 -2.52
C VAL A 218 -19.29 1.36 -3.20
N ARG A 219 -19.56 0.40 -4.08
CA ARG A 219 -20.86 0.30 -4.77
C ARG A 219 -22.01 0.11 -3.79
N ARG A 220 -21.84 -0.69 -2.75
CA ARG A 220 -22.86 -0.93 -1.72
C ARG A 220 -23.12 0.33 -0.89
N LEU A 221 -22.07 1.00 -0.41
CA LEU A 221 -22.22 2.26 0.33
C LEU A 221 -22.96 3.33 -0.49
N ASN A 222 -22.66 3.42 -1.79
CA ASN A 222 -23.35 4.35 -2.69
C ASN A 222 -24.79 3.93 -3.01
N ALA A 223 -25.05 2.63 -3.19
CA ALA A 223 -26.39 2.12 -3.44
C ALA A 223 -27.31 2.32 -2.22
N ASP A 224 -26.76 2.19 -1.02
CA ASP A 224 -27.46 2.45 0.25
C ASP A 224 -27.58 3.96 0.55
N ALA A 225 -27.20 4.83 -0.39
CA ALA A 225 -27.23 6.29 -0.27
C ALA A 225 -26.48 6.85 0.96
N ILE A 226 -25.44 6.15 1.44
CA ILE A 226 -24.66 6.59 2.60
C ILE A 226 -23.77 7.77 2.22
N PRO A 227 -23.91 8.95 2.85
CA PRO A 227 -23.10 10.10 2.54
C PRO A 227 -21.63 9.87 2.90
N THR A 228 -20.72 10.45 2.12
CA THR A 228 -19.30 10.49 2.48
C THR A 228 -19.09 11.44 3.66
N PHE A 229 -17.97 11.29 4.39
CA PHE A 229 -17.69 12.15 5.55
C PHE A 229 -17.51 13.64 5.21
N THR A 230 -17.30 13.97 3.94
CA THR A 230 -17.23 15.35 3.42
C THR A 230 -18.56 15.84 2.85
N GLY A 231 -19.60 15.00 2.81
CA GLY A 231 -20.94 15.31 2.29
C GLY A 231 -21.02 15.55 0.78
N LYS A 232 -19.88 15.58 0.07
CA LYS A 232 -19.80 15.88 -1.37
C LYS A 232 -19.27 14.67 -2.13
N GLY A 233 -20.05 14.24 -3.13
CA GLY A 233 -19.73 13.09 -3.98
C GLY A 233 -19.90 11.74 -3.26
N GLY A 234 -20.18 10.69 -4.03
CA GLY A 234 -20.26 9.32 -3.53
C GLY A 234 -18.90 8.77 -3.08
N TRP A 235 -18.95 7.64 -2.39
CA TRP A 235 -17.78 6.86 -1.99
C TRP A 235 -16.93 6.49 -3.20
N ARG A 236 -15.60 6.55 -3.01
CA ARG A 236 -14.58 6.18 -4.00
C ARG A 236 -13.63 5.15 -3.39
N GLU A 237 -13.02 4.32 -4.23
CA GLU A 237 -12.11 3.26 -3.78
C GLU A 237 -10.89 3.81 -3.02
N SER A 238 -10.37 4.97 -3.43
CA SER A 238 -9.24 5.61 -2.76
C SER A 238 -9.59 6.00 -1.32
N THR A 239 -10.81 6.46 -1.06
CA THR A 239 -11.29 6.80 0.28
C THR A 239 -11.43 5.56 1.14
N VAL A 240 -12.10 4.51 0.64
CA VAL A 240 -12.27 3.25 1.39
C VAL A 240 -10.92 2.57 1.65
N ASN A 241 -10.00 2.57 0.68
CA ASN A 241 -8.65 2.05 0.87
C ASN A 241 -7.87 2.81 1.95
N LYS A 242 -7.98 4.15 2.01
CA LYS A 242 -7.34 4.96 3.05
C LYS A 242 -7.87 4.62 4.45
N ILE A 243 -9.18 4.43 4.58
CA ILE A 243 -9.83 4.00 5.84
C ILE A 243 -9.30 2.64 6.25
N LEU A 244 -9.36 1.66 5.33
CA LEU A 244 -8.88 0.30 5.61
C LEU A 244 -7.40 0.30 6.01
N SER A 245 -6.53 1.10 5.39
CA SER A 245 -5.10 1.16 5.75
C SER A 245 -4.79 1.96 7.03
N SER A 246 -5.78 2.58 7.68
CA SER A 246 -5.54 3.50 8.79
C SER A 246 -5.45 2.75 10.12
N GLY A 247 -4.24 2.74 10.73
CA GLY A 247 -4.04 2.22 12.09
C GLY A 247 -4.83 2.97 13.17
N ALA A 248 -5.41 4.12 12.85
CA ALA A 248 -6.26 4.86 13.78
C ALA A 248 -7.56 4.10 14.14
N ALA A 249 -8.02 3.17 13.29
CA ALA A 249 -9.17 2.32 13.60
C ALA A 249 -8.95 1.42 14.83
N ILE A 250 -7.70 1.01 15.06
CA ILE A 250 -7.23 0.24 16.23
C ILE A 250 -6.53 1.11 17.28
N GLY A 251 -6.70 2.44 17.20
CA GLY A 251 -6.18 3.38 18.19
C GLY A 251 -4.72 3.81 17.99
N THR A 252 -4.07 3.43 16.89
CA THR A 252 -2.65 3.73 16.66
C THR A 252 -2.46 5.02 15.86
N PHE A 253 -1.54 5.88 16.30
CA PHE A 253 -1.11 7.07 15.58
C PHE A 253 0.34 6.91 15.10
N GLN A 254 0.58 7.11 13.81
CA GLN A 254 1.92 7.16 13.25
C GLN A 254 2.31 8.63 13.01
N PRO A 255 3.27 9.18 13.77
CA PRO A 255 3.86 10.47 13.44
C PRO A 255 4.56 10.37 12.09
N ASN A 256 4.44 11.42 11.28
CA ASN A 256 5.07 11.52 9.97
C ASN A 256 5.80 12.85 9.85
N ARG A 257 6.93 12.85 9.15
CA ARG A 257 7.63 14.06 8.71
C ARG A 257 7.54 14.22 7.20
N MET A 258 7.76 15.44 6.72
CA MET A 258 7.89 15.71 5.29
C MET A 258 9.35 15.51 4.89
N ASP A 259 9.58 14.72 3.85
CA ASP A 259 10.84 14.61 3.13
C ASP A 259 10.58 15.03 1.68
N GLY A 260 10.99 16.25 1.33
CA GLY A 260 10.55 16.94 0.12
C GLY A 260 9.02 17.04 0.04
N SER A 261 8.41 16.38 -0.96
CA SER A 261 6.95 16.34 -1.15
C SER A 261 6.27 15.10 -0.56
N LYS A 262 7.03 14.16 0.02
CA LYS A 262 6.49 12.89 0.54
C LYS A 262 6.39 12.93 2.07
N ARG A 263 5.31 12.35 2.60
CA ARG A 263 5.23 12.04 4.04
C ARG A 263 5.85 10.69 4.29
N ILE A 264 6.82 10.65 5.20
CA ILE A 264 7.45 9.42 5.67
C ILE A 264 7.21 9.26 7.18
N PRO A 265 7.05 8.02 7.67
CA PRO A 265 6.99 7.75 9.11
C PRO A 265 8.19 8.34 9.85
N ASP A 266 7.95 8.89 11.04
CA ASP A 266 8.97 9.51 11.88
C ASP A 266 8.82 9.01 13.32
N GLY A 267 9.68 8.07 13.70
CA GLY A 267 9.63 7.38 14.99
C GLY A 267 8.56 6.28 15.07
N ASP A 268 8.42 5.73 16.28
CA ASP A 268 7.56 4.58 16.55
C ASP A 268 6.06 4.94 16.53
N PRO A 269 5.18 4.00 16.12
CA PRO A 269 3.75 4.19 16.23
C PRO A 269 3.30 4.32 17.69
N VAL A 270 2.55 5.38 17.99
CA VAL A 270 1.98 5.62 19.31
C VAL A 270 0.68 4.83 19.44
N ARG A 271 0.69 3.79 20.27
CA ARG A 271 -0.49 2.95 20.55
C ARG A 271 -1.46 3.67 21.49
N ASN A 272 -2.74 3.31 21.42
CA ASN A 272 -3.82 3.87 22.25
C ASN A 272 -3.92 5.41 22.20
N TYR A 273 -3.48 6.02 21.09
CA TYR A 273 -3.57 7.46 20.88
C TYR A 273 -4.99 7.90 20.53
N PHE A 274 -5.71 7.07 19.76
CA PHE A 274 -7.12 7.28 19.39
C PHE A 274 -8.02 6.24 20.07
N PRO A 275 -9.32 6.55 20.29
CA PRO A 275 -10.31 5.55 20.65
C PRO A 275 -10.37 4.45 19.59
N ARG A 276 -10.34 3.19 20.04
CA ARG A 276 -10.49 2.04 19.14
C ARG A 276 -11.94 1.92 18.71
N ILE A 277 -12.17 1.79 17.41
CA ILE A 277 -13.51 1.58 16.85
C ILE A 277 -13.68 0.20 16.21
N VAL A 278 -12.56 -0.50 15.97
CA VAL A 278 -12.47 -1.87 15.46
C VAL A 278 -11.46 -2.63 16.31
N ASP A 279 -11.70 -3.91 16.56
CA ASP A 279 -10.75 -4.77 17.27
C ASP A 279 -9.54 -5.13 16.40
N GLN A 280 -8.47 -5.60 17.04
CA GLN A 280 -7.22 -5.94 16.37
C GLN A 280 -7.40 -7.06 15.32
N SER A 281 -8.19 -8.09 15.65
CA SER A 281 -8.38 -9.27 14.79
C SER A 281 -9.14 -8.95 13.50
N THR A 282 -10.17 -8.11 13.59
CA THR A 282 -10.93 -7.64 12.43
C THR A 282 -10.06 -6.77 11.52
N PHE A 283 -9.24 -5.90 12.11
CA PHE A 283 -8.30 -5.07 11.35
C PHE A 283 -7.28 -5.91 10.58
N GLU A 284 -6.64 -6.88 11.25
CA GLU A 284 -5.66 -7.78 10.66
C GLU A 284 -6.27 -8.65 9.56
N THR A 285 -7.46 -9.20 9.81
CA THR A 285 -8.19 -10.00 8.80
C THR A 285 -8.51 -9.16 7.56
N ALA A 286 -8.94 -7.91 7.74
CA ALA A 286 -9.20 -7.00 6.63
C ALA A 286 -7.91 -6.62 5.87
N GLN A 287 -6.77 -6.43 6.56
CA GLN A 287 -5.47 -6.19 5.90
C GLN A 287 -5.04 -7.40 5.08
N ARG A 288 -5.09 -8.60 5.67
CA ARG A 288 -4.71 -9.85 4.99
C ARG A 288 -5.54 -10.07 3.74
N GLY A 289 -6.87 -9.98 3.84
CA GLY A 289 -7.74 -10.12 2.68
C GLY A 289 -7.45 -9.07 1.59
N ARG A 290 -6.99 -7.87 1.95
CA ARG A 290 -6.57 -6.84 0.99
C ARG A 290 -5.22 -7.16 0.33
N LEU A 291 -4.26 -7.68 1.08
CA LEU A 291 -2.93 -8.10 0.58
C LEU A 291 -3.05 -9.30 -0.38
N GLU A 292 -3.84 -10.32 -0.01
CA GLU A 292 -4.12 -11.51 -0.83
C GLU A 292 -4.89 -11.20 -2.12
N ARG A 293 -5.60 -10.06 -2.14
CA ARG A 293 -6.33 -9.53 -3.31
C ARG A 293 -5.44 -8.71 -4.24
N ARG A 294 -4.17 -8.42 -3.91
CA ARG A 294 -3.25 -7.78 -4.86
C ARG A 294 -3.11 -8.68 -6.09
N THR A 295 -3.34 -8.09 -7.26
CA THR A 295 -3.34 -8.76 -8.57
C THR A 295 -1.94 -8.96 -9.14
N LYS A 296 -0.89 -8.44 -8.48
CA LYS A 296 0.48 -8.80 -8.84
C LYS A 296 0.78 -10.18 -8.26
N PRO A 297 1.06 -11.20 -9.08
CA PRO A 297 1.53 -12.48 -8.58
C PRO A 297 2.85 -12.26 -7.83
N GLU A 298 3.02 -12.94 -6.69
CA GLU A 298 4.35 -13.18 -6.13
C GLU A 298 5.16 -14.00 -7.14
N PRO A 299 6.50 -13.87 -7.16
CA PRO A 299 7.35 -14.75 -7.96
C PRO A 299 6.99 -16.21 -7.69
N GLY A 300 6.55 -16.95 -8.71
CA GLY A 300 6.17 -18.36 -8.59
C GLY A 300 4.68 -18.66 -8.33
N LYS A 301 3.81 -17.67 -8.10
CA LYS A 301 2.35 -17.91 -7.95
C LYS A 301 1.58 -17.56 -9.24
N LYS A 302 1.06 -18.58 -9.94
CA LYS A 302 0.21 -18.39 -11.13
C LYS A 302 -1.17 -17.85 -10.72
N GLY A 303 -1.47 -16.59 -11.01
CA GLY A 303 -2.73 -15.95 -10.61
C GLY A 303 -3.81 -15.97 -11.70
N SER A 304 -5.03 -16.41 -11.36
CA SER A 304 -6.27 -16.26 -12.17
C SER A 304 -7.34 -15.43 -11.44
N GLY A 305 -6.94 -14.31 -10.85
CA GLY A 305 -7.85 -13.42 -10.10
C GLY A 305 -8.69 -12.50 -11.00
N GLY A 306 -9.65 -13.05 -11.75
CA GLY A 306 -10.63 -12.26 -12.50
C GLY A 306 -11.70 -11.58 -11.62
N PRO A 307 -12.51 -10.66 -12.16
CA PRO A 307 -13.60 -10.00 -11.43
C PRO A 307 -14.64 -11.03 -10.90
N LYS A 308 -14.94 -11.00 -9.60
CA LYS A 308 -15.79 -12.01 -8.92
C LYS A 308 -17.31 -11.95 -9.25
N GLY A 309 -17.73 -11.11 -10.21
CA GLY A 309 -19.13 -10.98 -10.65
C GLY A 309 -20.10 -10.39 -9.60
N LYS A 310 -21.36 -10.13 -9.98
CA LYS A 310 -22.40 -9.57 -9.08
C LYS A 310 -22.73 -10.51 -7.91
N HIS A 311 -22.67 -11.82 -8.13
CA HIS A 311 -23.13 -12.86 -7.18
C HIS A 311 -22.02 -13.70 -6.54
N TYR A 312 -20.73 -13.31 -6.67
CA TYR A 312 -19.61 -14.19 -6.27
C TYR A 312 -19.73 -15.53 -6.98
N THR A 313 -19.64 -15.50 -8.31
CA THR A 313 -20.07 -16.61 -9.16
C THR A 313 -19.18 -17.84 -9.01
N ASN A 314 -17.88 -17.67 -8.73
CA ASN A 314 -16.93 -18.78 -8.62
C ASN A 314 -16.28 -18.87 -7.22
N LEU A 315 -16.72 -19.82 -6.40
CA LEU A 315 -16.14 -20.18 -5.10
C LEU A 315 -14.68 -20.67 -5.18
N PHE A 316 -14.31 -21.31 -6.29
CA PHE A 316 -13.03 -22.01 -6.50
C PHE A 316 -11.98 -21.15 -7.21
N SER A 317 -12.25 -19.85 -7.35
CA SER A 317 -11.30 -18.89 -7.89
C SER A 317 -9.98 -18.97 -7.14
N LYS A 318 -8.84 -19.05 -7.86
CA LYS A 318 -7.48 -19.23 -7.32
C LYS A 318 -7.20 -20.57 -6.62
N LEU A 319 -8.15 -21.50 -6.58
CA LEU A 319 -7.97 -22.85 -6.00
C LEU A 319 -7.93 -23.92 -7.08
N ALA A 320 -8.88 -23.87 -8.02
CA ALA A 320 -9.02 -24.90 -9.04
C ALA A 320 -7.91 -24.82 -10.10
N VAL A 321 -7.17 -25.90 -10.26
CA VAL A 321 -6.10 -26.10 -11.25
C VAL A 321 -6.32 -27.39 -12.02
N CYS A 322 -5.76 -27.49 -13.22
CA CYS A 322 -5.82 -28.69 -14.04
C CYS A 322 -4.81 -29.73 -13.52
N ALA A 323 -5.25 -30.97 -13.28
CA ALA A 323 -4.39 -32.05 -12.82
C ALA A 323 -3.24 -32.38 -13.81
N TYR A 324 -3.47 -32.22 -15.13
CA TYR A 324 -2.48 -32.56 -16.15
C TYR A 324 -1.38 -31.51 -16.35
N CYS A 325 -1.72 -30.22 -16.30
CA CYS A 325 -0.78 -29.15 -16.66
C CYS A 325 -0.53 -28.13 -15.54
N GLY A 326 -1.24 -28.24 -14.41
CA GLY A 326 -1.15 -27.32 -13.29
C GLY A 326 -1.60 -25.88 -13.60
N GLU A 327 -2.16 -25.62 -14.79
CA GLU A 327 -2.70 -24.30 -15.13
C GLU A 327 -4.07 -24.08 -14.49
N PRO A 328 -4.46 -22.83 -14.20
CA PRO A 328 -5.73 -22.54 -13.56
C PRO A 328 -6.94 -23.00 -14.36
N MET A 329 -7.96 -23.48 -13.65
CA MET A 329 -9.29 -23.71 -14.20
C MET A 329 -10.03 -22.36 -14.35
N GLN A 330 -10.49 -22.07 -15.54
CA GLN A 330 -11.28 -20.89 -15.88
C GLN A 330 -12.77 -21.16 -15.70
N TYR A 331 -13.49 -20.16 -15.17
CA TYR A 331 -14.94 -20.15 -15.11
C TYR A 331 -15.50 -19.59 -16.42
N GLU A 332 -16.21 -20.40 -17.19
CA GLU A 332 -16.84 -20.03 -18.45
C GLU A 332 -18.36 -20.01 -18.28
N ASN A 333 -19.02 -18.88 -18.55
CA ASN A 333 -20.48 -18.76 -18.49
C ASN A 333 -21.05 -18.70 -19.92
N LYS A 334 -21.83 -19.71 -20.32
CA LYS A 334 -22.47 -19.84 -21.63
C LYS A 334 -23.93 -19.34 -21.65
N GLY A 335 -24.37 -18.57 -20.65
CA GLY A 335 -25.72 -18.03 -20.55
C GLY A 335 -26.62 -18.80 -19.57
N THR A 336 -27.91 -18.49 -19.59
CA THR A 336 -28.91 -19.08 -18.68
C THR A 336 -29.49 -20.40 -19.22
N PRO A 337 -29.91 -21.32 -18.33
CA PRO A 337 -30.63 -22.52 -18.73
C PRO A 337 -31.90 -22.20 -19.54
N PRO A 338 -32.38 -23.11 -20.41
CA PRO A 338 -31.90 -24.48 -20.63
C PRO A 338 -30.77 -24.60 -21.68
N LYS A 339 -30.47 -23.53 -22.43
CA LYS A 339 -29.47 -23.55 -23.51
C LYS A 339 -28.06 -23.18 -23.07
N GLY A 340 -27.91 -22.51 -21.92
CA GLY A 340 -26.64 -22.06 -21.37
C GLY A 340 -26.41 -22.56 -19.94
N HIS A 341 -25.16 -22.90 -19.63
CA HIS A 341 -24.71 -23.24 -18.29
C HIS A 341 -23.35 -22.60 -18.02
N SER A 342 -22.88 -22.68 -16.77
CA SER A 342 -21.52 -22.29 -16.40
C SER A 342 -20.64 -23.51 -16.21
N TYR A 343 -19.36 -23.40 -16.52
CA TYR A 343 -18.41 -24.50 -16.54
C TYR A 343 -17.05 -24.12 -15.95
N LEU A 344 -16.32 -25.12 -15.43
CA LEU A 344 -14.88 -25.04 -15.17
C LEU A 344 -14.12 -25.74 -16.30
N VAL A 345 -13.18 -25.02 -16.91
CA VAL A 345 -12.40 -25.49 -18.07
C VAL A 345 -10.92 -25.14 -17.88
N CYS A 346 -10.01 -26.03 -18.25
CA CYS A 346 -8.58 -25.74 -18.18
C CYS A 346 -8.21 -24.58 -19.14
N SER A 347 -7.51 -23.56 -18.62
CA SER A 347 -7.06 -22.39 -19.39
C SER A 347 -6.23 -22.76 -20.64
N ASN A 348 -5.41 -23.81 -20.53
CA ASN A 348 -4.56 -24.27 -21.63
C ASN A 348 -5.33 -25.13 -22.63
N ALA A 349 -6.19 -26.03 -22.16
CA ALA A 349 -7.06 -26.82 -23.03
C ALA A 349 -8.00 -25.91 -23.86
N LEU A 350 -8.59 -24.88 -23.24
CA LEU A 350 -9.45 -23.92 -23.93
C LEU A 350 -8.76 -23.19 -25.08
N ARG A 351 -7.44 -23.01 -24.99
CA ARG A 351 -6.60 -22.34 -26.00
C ARG A 351 -5.88 -23.32 -26.93
N ASN A 352 -6.18 -24.62 -26.84
CA ASN A 352 -5.47 -25.69 -27.53
C ASN A 352 -3.94 -25.63 -27.33
N HIS A 353 -3.50 -25.35 -26.11
CA HIS A 353 -2.09 -25.16 -25.77
C HIS A 353 -1.58 -26.21 -24.77
N LYS A 354 -0.91 -27.26 -25.26
CA LYS A 354 -0.11 -28.22 -24.47
C LYS A 354 -0.80 -28.73 -23.19
N CYS A 355 -2.06 -29.18 -23.30
CA CYS A 355 -2.78 -29.84 -22.20
C CYS A 355 -3.66 -30.95 -22.78
N ALA A 356 -3.65 -32.12 -22.13
CA ALA A 356 -4.40 -33.30 -22.56
C ALA A 356 -5.87 -33.30 -22.11
N MET A 357 -6.27 -32.36 -21.25
CA MET A 357 -7.63 -32.28 -20.73
C MET A 357 -8.63 -31.90 -21.83
N THR A 358 -9.70 -32.67 -21.99
CA THR A 358 -10.65 -32.50 -23.11
C THR A 358 -12.08 -32.14 -22.69
N GLY A 359 -12.42 -32.23 -21.40
CA GLY A 359 -13.77 -31.98 -20.91
C GLY A 359 -14.04 -30.60 -20.31
N ARG A 360 -15.30 -30.38 -19.94
CA ARG A 360 -15.79 -29.22 -19.17
C ARG A 360 -16.62 -29.72 -17.99
N TRP A 361 -16.36 -29.23 -16.78
CA TRP A 361 -17.16 -29.59 -15.61
C TRP A 361 -18.28 -28.57 -15.42
N ARG A 362 -19.55 -29.00 -15.40
CA ARG A 362 -20.67 -28.11 -15.09
C ARG A 362 -20.53 -27.55 -13.67
N TYR A 363 -20.56 -26.22 -13.57
CA TYR A 363 -20.20 -25.51 -12.33
C TYR A 363 -21.15 -25.81 -11.17
N ASP A 364 -22.46 -25.88 -11.44
CA ASP A 364 -23.50 -26.23 -10.46
C ASP A 364 -23.32 -27.65 -9.92
N GLN A 365 -22.95 -28.61 -10.78
CA GLN A 365 -22.65 -29.99 -10.36
C GLN A 365 -21.41 -30.01 -9.49
N PHE A 366 -20.31 -29.42 -9.97
CA PHE A 366 -19.06 -29.37 -9.20
C PHE A 366 -19.23 -28.69 -7.85
N GLU A 367 -19.91 -27.53 -7.83
CA GLU A 367 -20.20 -26.81 -6.59
C GLU A 367 -21.00 -27.66 -5.61
N THR A 368 -22.07 -28.31 -6.09
CA THR A 368 -22.90 -29.16 -5.22
C THR A 368 -22.11 -30.34 -4.66
N THR A 369 -21.39 -31.07 -5.51
CA THR A 369 -20.58 -32.22 -5.09
C THR A 369 -19.50 -31.81 -4.11
N PHE A 370 -18.78 -30.71 -4.39
CA PHE A 370 -17.72 -30.23 -3.51
C PHE A 370 -18.25 -29.79 -2.15
N LEU A 371 -19.38 -29.07 -2.10
CA LEU A 371 -19.97 -28.63 -0.83
C LEU A 371 -20.50 -29.82 -0.01
N GLN A 372 -21.09 -30.83 -0.65
CA GLN A 372 -21.49 -32.07 0.04
C GLN A 372 -20.29 -32.86 0.58
N PHE A 373 -19.17 -32.86 -0.15
CA PHE A 373 -17.92 -33.42 0.34
C PHE A 373 -17.45 -32.69 1.61
N VAL A 374 -17.44 -31.36 1.60
CA VAL A 374 -17.05 -30.55 2.77
C VAL A 374 -17.99 -30.77 3.96
N GLU A 375 -19.30 -30.96 3.73
CA GLU A 375 -20.28 -31.27 4.79
C GLU A 375 -20.02 -32.63 5.47
N LYS A 376 -19.52 -33.61 4.72
CA LYS A 376 -19.22 -34.96 5.22
C LYS A 376 -17.80 -35.11 5.76
N LEU A 377 -16.96 -34.09 5.58
CA LEU A 377 -15.60 -34.09 6.09
C LEU A 377 -15.62 -33.79 7.59
N ASP A 378 -15.20 -34.73 8.42
CA ASP A 378 -14.82 -34.40 9.79
C ASP A 378 -13.48 -33.64 9.76
N LEU A 379 -13.56 -32.33 9.55
CA LEU A 379 -12.40 -31.43 9.55
C LEU A 379 -11.63 -31.49 10.88
N ALA A 380 -12.25 -31.96 11.97
CA ALA A 380 -11.60 -32.07 13.27
C ALA A 380 -10.69 -33.30 13.37
N SER A 381 -10.95 -34.38 12.61
CA SER A 381 -10.11 -35.58 12.60
C SER A 381 -8.87 -35.43 11.71
N LEU A 382 -8.97 -34.71 10.58
CA LEU A 382 -7.86 -34.47 9.65
C LEU A 382 -6.72 -33.61 10.22
N VAL A 383 -7.01 -32.72 11.18
CA VAL A 383 -6.03 -31.81 11.80
C VAL A 383 -5.39 -32.40 13.06
N ARG A 384 -5.95 -33.49 13.59
CA ARG A 384 -5.31 -34.33 14.61
C ARG A 384 -4.26 -35.27 14.02
N SER A 385 -3.81 -35.05 12.78
CA SER A 385 -2.68 -35.81 12.27
C SER A 385 -1.49 -35.62 13.21
N THR A 386 -1.01 -36.74 13.73
CA THR A 386 0.29 -36.95 14.39
C THR A 386 1.34 -36.03 13.80
N GLU A 387 1.40 -35.91 12.47
CA GLU A 387 2.34 -35.06 11.73
C GLU A 387 2.32 -33.56 12.09
N HIS A 388 1.16 -32.91 12.31
CA HIS A 388 1.15 -31.46 12.64
C HIS A 388 1.65 -31.23 14.07
N THR A 389 1.25 -32.10 15.00
CA THR A 389 1.76 -32.08 16.38
C THR A 389 3.24 -32.42 16.44
N ASP A 390 3.70 -33.38 15.64
CA ASP A 390 5.09 -33.84 15.58
C ASP A 390 5.99 -32.78 14.96
N LYS A 391 5.55 -32.15 13.85
CA LYS A 391 6.31 -31.08 13.20
C LYS A 391 6.42 -29.85 14.08
N ARG A 392 5.34 -29.49 14.78
CA ARG A 392 5.37 -28.40 15.76
C ARG A 392 6.32 -28.72 16.90
N ALA A 393 6.24 -29.94 17.47
CA ALA A 393 7.13 -30.37 18.55
C ALA A 393 8.60 -30.32 18.11
N GLU A 394 8.92 -30.79 16.89
CA GLU A 394 10.26 -30.71 16.31
C GLU A 394 10.76 -29.26 16.20
N LEU A 395 9.93 -28.35 15.68
CA LEU A 395 10.30 -26.94 15.53
C LEU A 395 10.49 -26.24 16.88
N VAL A 396 9.67 -26.56 17.89
CA VAL A 396 9.82 -26.03 19.25
C VAL A 396 11.14 -26.50 19.87
N ILE A 397 11.50 -27.77 19.71
CA ILE A 397 12.81 -28.30 20.18
C ILE A 397 13.97 -27.56 19.49
N GLN A 398 13.87 -27.33 18.17
CA GLN A 398 14.88 -26.55 17.44
C GLN A 398 14.95 -25.09 17.90
N GLN A 399 13.81 -24.48 18.24
CA GLN A 399 13.73 -23.13 18.76
C GLN A 399 14.45 -23.05 20.11
N GLU A 400 14.12 -23.92 21.06
CA GLU A 400 14.74 -23.94 22.39
C GLU A 400 16.26 -24.14 22.32
N ALA A 401 16.73 -25.05 21.45
CA ALA A 401 18.16 -25.25 21.21
C ALA A 401 18.85 -23.98 20.67
N THR A 402 18.18 -23.26 19.76
CA THR A 402 18.70 -22.02 19.16
C THR A 402 18.69 -20.85 20.15
N GLU A 403 17.68 -20.76 21.02
CA GLU A 403 17.62 -19.80 22.12
C GLU A 403 18.77 -20.04 23.12
N GLY A 404 19.01 -21.29 23.50
CA GLY A 404 20.14 -21.67 24.34
C GLY A 404 21.49 -21.25 23.73
N ARG A 405 21.69 -21.52 22.44
CA ARG A 405 22.89 -21.09 21.70
C ARG A 405 23.04 -19.57 21.67
N THR A 406 21.95 -18.82 21.48
CA THR A 406 21.95 -17.35 21.46
C THR A 406 22.43 -16.80 22.81
N LYS A 407 21.91 -17.34 23.92
CA LYS A 407 22.30 -16.93 25.26
C LYS A 407 23.78 -17.19 25.55
N ILE A 408 24.30 -18.36 25.16
CA ILE A 408 25.73 -18.69 25.28
C ILE A 408 26.59 -17.69 24.51
N LEU A 409 26.21 -17.34 23.28
CA LEU A 409 26.94 -16.38 22.46
C LEU A 409 26.90 -14.96 23.05
N GLU A 410 25.78 -14.55 23.64
CA GLU A 410 25.66 -13.26 24.34
C GLU A 410 26.57 -13.20 25.57
N ASP A 411 26.58 -14.25 26.39
CA ASP A 411 27.46 -14.36 27.57
C ASP A 411 28.94 -14.35 27.16
N GLU A 412 29.31 -15.06 26.10
CA GLU A 412 30.69 -15.05 25.58
C GLU A 412 31.11 -13.70 25.01
N LEU A 413 30.20 -12.99 24.34
CA LEU A 413 30.45 -11.67 23.79
C LEU A 413 30.64 -10.66 24.92
N GLN A 414 29.78 -10.70 25.96
CA GLN A 414 29.91 -9.86 27.15
C GLN A 414 31.26 -10.08 27.83
N ARG A 415 31.67 -11.34 28.07
CA ARG A 415 32.98 -11.65 28.64
C ARG A 415 34.13 -11.12 27.76
N SER A 416 33.98 -11.17 26.44
CA SER A 416 34.99 -10.67 25.51
C SER A 416 35.13 -9.14 25.60
N TYR A 417 34.02 -8.40 25.74
CA TYR A 417 34.03 -6.96 25.97
C TYR A 417 34.61 -6.60 27.35
N ASP A 418 34.24 -7.33 28.40
CA ASP A 418 34.76 -7.10 29.75
C ASP A 418 36.28 -7.29 29.82
N ILE A 419 36.81 -8.30 29.10
CA ILE A 419 38.25 -8.53 28.97
C ILE A 419 38.90 -7.38 28.19
N GLY A 420 38.32 -6.99 27.05
CA GLY A 420 38.81 -5.87 26.24
C GLY A 420 38.87 -4.54 27.00
N MET A 421 37.85 -4.25 27.82
CA MET A 421 37.82 -3.06 28.67
C MET A 421 38.86 -3.09 29.79
N LYS A 422 39.14 -4.26 30.37
CA LYS A 422 40.16 -4.43 31.43
C LYS A 422 41.60 -4.39 30.89
N MET A 423 41.77 -4.65 29.60
CA MET A 423 43.07 -4.69 28.92
C MET A 423 43.27 -3.47 28.00
N ALA A 424 42.68 -2.32 28.33
CA ALA A 424 42.58 -1.12 27.48
C ALA A 424 43.90 -0.60 26.85
N ASP A 425 45.07 -1.05 27.32
CA ASP A 425 46.39 -0.72 26.77
C ASP A 425 46.95 -1.78 25.79
N PHE A 426 46.21 -2.84 25.45
CA PHE A 426 46.62 -3.89 24.52
C PHE A 426 45.78 -3.91 23.25
N ASP A 427 46.38 -3.45 22.15
CA ASP A 427 45.80 -3.50 20.80
C ASP A 427 45.90 -4.94 20.25
N SER A 428 44.96 -5.80 20.65
CA SER A 428 44.93 -7.22 20.26
C SER A 428 44.01 -7.43 19.06
N GLU A 429 44.59 -7.44 17.86
CA GLU A 429 43.92 -7.80 16.60
C GLU A 429 43.20 -9.17 16.72
N PHE A 430 43.74 -10.08 17.52
CA PHE A 430 43.13 -11.38 17.85
C PHE A 430 41.80 -11.25 18.59
N LEU A 431 41.70 -10.37 19.60
CA LEU A 431 40.45 -10.13 20.34
C LEU A 431 39.40 -9.49 19.44
N ALA A 432 39.79 -8.50 18.64
CA ALA A 432 38.90 -7.86 17.66
C ALA A 432 38.34 -8.89 16.65
N GLY A 433 39.18 -9.80 16.15
CA GLY A 433 38.76 -10.89 15.28
C GLY A 433 37.76 -11.86 15.93
N ARG A 434 37.95 -12.20 17.21
CA ARG A 434 37.02 -13.06 17.95
C ARG A 434 35.69 -12.39 18.26
N ILE A 435 35.69 -11.11 18.62
CA ILE A 435 34.47 -10.32 18.84
C ILE A 435 33.66 -10.26 17.55
N LYS A 436 34.29 -9.88 16.44
CA LYS A 436 33.62 -9.80 15.12
C LYS A 436 33.00 -11.13 14.70
N LYS A 437 33.71 -12.25 14.89
CA LYS A 437 33.18 -13.59 14.59
C LYS A 437 31.96 -13.92 15.46
N ARG A 438 32.02 -13.64 16.76
CA ARG A 438 30.90 -13.88 17.69
C ARG A 438 29.68 -13.01 17.40
N GLU A 439 29.89 -11.75 17.01
CA GLU A 439 28.80 -10.86 16.56
C GLU A 439 28.10 -11.44 15.31
N GLN A 440 28.86 -11.99 14.36
CA GLN A 440 28.31 -12.66 13.18
C GLN A 440 27.54 -13.93 13.55
N ASP A 441 28.10 -14.78 14.41
CA ASP A 441 27.45 -16.01 14.88
C ASP A 441 26.15 -15.69 15.66
N LEU A 442 26.16 -14.64 16.48
CA LEU A 442 24.99 -14.15 17.22
C LEU A 442 23.91 -13.60 16.29
N ALA A 443 24.30 -12.82 15.27
CA ALA A 443 23.36 -12.32 14.27
C ALA A 443 22.70 -13.45 13.48
N ALA A 444 23.46 -14.48 13.10
CA ALA A 444 22.95 -15.67 12.42
C ALA A 444 21.97 -16.44 13.31
N ALA A 445 22.33 -16.71 14.58
CA ALA A 445 21.45 -17.40 15.53
C ALA A 445 20.14 -16.63 15.78
N LYS A 446 20.21 -15.29 15.93
CA LYS A 446 19.02 -14.43 16.07
C LYS A 446 18.13 -14.43 14.83
N SER A 447 18.71 -14.50 13.64
CA SER A 447 17.96 -14.61 12.39
C SER A 447 17.22 -15.94 12.31
N GLU A 448 17.89 -17.03 12.67
CA GLU A 448 17.30 -18.38 12.68
C GLU A 448 16.17 -18.50 13.71
N LEU A 449 16.35 -17.92 14.89
CA LEU A 449 15.32 -17.87 15.92
C LEU A 449 14.03 -17.18 15.43
N ARG A 450 14.18 -16.07 14.69
CA ARG A 450 13.03 -15.39 14.07
C ARG A 450 12.34 -16.24 13.01
N ARG A 451 13.10 -17.02 12.23
CA ARG A 451 12.56 -17.95 11.23
C ARG A 451 11.72 -19.04 11.90
N LEU A 452 12.29 -19.73 12.89
CA LEU A 452 11.61 -20.80 13.63
C LEU A 452 10.35 -20.28 14.35
N SER A 453 10.45 -19.12 15.01
CA SER A 453 9.30 -18.47 15.66
C SER A 453 8.17 -18.15 14.65
N HIS A 454 8.53 -17.72 13.44
CA HIS A 454 7.55 -17.45 12.40
C HIS A 454 6.88 -18.73 11.89
N GLU A 455 7.63 -19.80 11.68
CA GLU A 455 7.08 -21.10 11.25
C GLU A 455 6.13 -21.71 12.28
N ILE A 456 6.51 -21.65 13.56
CA ILE A 456 5.63 -22.09 14.67
C ILE A 456 4.37 -21.22 14.72
N ALA A 457 4.51 -19.90 14.60
CA ALA A 457 3.35 -18.99 14.58
C ALA A 457 2.42 -19.24 13.39
N VAL A 458 2.96 -19.59 12.22
CA VAL A 458 2.16 -19.98 11.05
C VAL A 458 1.42 -21.29 11.33
N LEU A 459 2.08 -22.31 11.87
CA LEU A 459 1.46 -23.58 12.25
C LEU A 459 0.35 -23.41 13.29
N ASP A 460 0.62 -22.62 14.33
CA ASP A 460 -0.34 -22.29 15.38
C ASP A 460 -1.51 -21.45 14.83
N GLU A 461 -1.25 -20.52 13.90
CA GLU A 461 -2.30 -19.74 13.25
C GLU A 461 -3.15 -20.63 12.33
N THR A 462 -2.56 -21.56 11.58
CA THR A 462 -3.33 -22.56 10.84
C THR A 462 -4.21 -23.32 11.81
N ALA A 463 -3.63 -23.97 12.84
CA ALA A 463 -4.37 -24.71 13.85
C ALA A 463 -5.51 -23.89 14.48
N LEU A 464 -5.24 -22.66 14.97
CA LEU A 464 -6.25 -21.77 15.56
C LEU A 464 -7.34 -21.35 14.55
N THR A 465 -6.97 -21.17 13.29
CA THR A 465 -7.92 -20.91 12.21
C THR A 465 -8.82 -22.12 12.00
N TYR A 466 -8.30 -23.36 12.11
CA TYR A 466 -9.08 -24.60 12.07
C TYR A 466 -10.00 -24.78 13.30
N TYR A 467 -9.50 -24.56 14.52
CA TYR A 467 -10.20 -24.89 15.78
C TYR A 467 -11.28 -23.90 16.24
N LYS A 468 -11.31 -22.67 15.71
CA LYS A 468 -12.23 -21.64 16.26
C LYS A 468 -13.73 -21.95 16.06
N LYS A 469 -14.13 -22.74 15.06
CA LYS A 469 -15.45 -23.42 14.92
C LYS A 469 -15.39 -24.48 13.78
N PRO A 470 -15.34 -25.79 14.08
CA PRO A 470 -15.35 -26.87 13.08
C PRO A 470 -16.60 -26.82 12.17
N ASP A 471 -17.74 -26.43 12.73
CA ASP A 471 -19.06 -26.50 12.06
C ASP A 471 -19.42 -25.28 11.20
N GLN A 472 -18.55 -24.26 11.11
CA GLN A 472 -18.92 -23.00 10.47
C GLN A 472 -19.09 -23.09 8.95
N VAL A 473 -18.36 -23.96 8.27
CA VAL A 473 -18.51 -24.09 6.81
C VAL A 473 -19.85 -24.73 6.49
N SER A 474 -20.20 -25.82 7.18
CA SER A 474 -21.52 -26.47 7.07
C SER A 474 -22.65 -25.52 7.46
N GLU A 475 -22.51 -24.74 8.53
CA GLU A 475 -23.49 -23.72 8.94
C GLU A 475 -23.64 -22.61 7.89
N LEU A 476 -22.54 -22.16 7.27
CA LEU A 476 -22.57 -21.18 6.18
C LEU A 476 -23.21 -21.74 4.91
N ILE A 477 -22.98 -23.02 4.59
CA ILE A 477 -23.60 -23.71 3.45
C ILE A 477 -25.12 -23.83 3.67
N GLU A 478 -25.55 -24.26 4.85
CA GLU A 478 -26.98 -24.32 5.21
C GLU A 478 -27.66 -22.93 5.18
N ARG A 479 -26.96 -21.88 5.61
CA ARG A 479 -27.44 -20.49 5.48
C ARG A 479 -27.59 -20.04 4.03
N ILE A 480 -26.75 -20.52 3.11
CA ILE A 480 -26.91 -20.23 1.68
C ILE A 480 -28.14 -20.95 1.11
N ARG A 481 -28.37 -22.21 1.49
CA ARG A 481 -29.53 -23.01 1.03
C ARG A 481 -30.87 -22.47 1.55
N SER A 482 -30.89 -21.99 2.81
CA SER A 482 -32.09 -21.44 3.45
C SER A 482 -32.41 -19.98 3.11
N SER A 483 -31.43 -19.21 2.61
CA SER A 483 -31.62 -17.79 2.28
C SER A 483 -32.38 -17.57 0.97
N ARG A 484 -33.70 -17.39 1.03
CA ARG A 484 -34.50 -16.78 -0.05
C ARG A 484 -34.44 -15.25 0.05
N GLY A 485 -33.33 -14.64 -0.38
CA GLY A 485 -33.27 -13.18 -0.62
C GLY A 485 -32.34 -12.33 0.27
N GLY A 486 -31.50 -12.93 1.12
CA GLY A 486 -30.45 -12.22 1.88
C GLY A 486 -29.18 -11.90 1.04
N ASP A 487 -28.16 -11.32 1.68
CA ASP A 487 -26.84 -11.02 1.09
C ASP A 487 -26.03 -12.29 0.76
N VAL A 488 -26.57 -13.13 -0.14
CA VAL A 488 -25.98 -14.39 -0.67
C VAL A 488 -24.54 -14.16 -1.12
N TYR A 489 -24.25 -12.97 -1.62
CA TYR A 489 -22.89 -12.59 -1.98
C TYR A 489 -21.91 -12.62 -0.80
N LYS A 490 -22.29 -12.04 0.35
CA LYS A 490 -21.43 -12.02 1.55
C LYS A 490 -21.20 -13.44 2.07
N LEU A 491 -22.23 -14.28 2.08
CA LEU A 491 -22.10 -15.69 2.47
C LEU A 491 -21.15 -16.45 1.53
N ARG A 492 -21.34 -16.33 0.21
CA ARG A 492 -20.44 -16.96 -0.78
C ARG A 492 -19.00 -16.44 -0.70
N ALA A 493 -18.82 -15.15 -0.41
CA ALA A 493 -17.51 -14.56 -0.20
C ALA A 493 -16.81 -15.11 1.05
N GLN A 494 -17.56 -15.30 2.14
CA GLN A 494 -17.05 -15.91 3.37
C GLN A 494 -16.63 -17.36 3.16
N ILE A 495 -17.47 -18.16 2.48
CA ILE A 495 -17.13 -19.56 2.15
C ILE A 495 -15.86 -19.61 1.32
N SER A 496 -15.78 -18.84 0.23
CA SER A 496 -14.60 -18.87 -0.64
C SER A 496 -13.33 -18.38 0.06
N ALA A 497 -13.41 -17.37 0.92
CA ALA A 497 -12.28 -16.94 1.74
C ALA A 497 -11.83 -18.05 2.70
N ARG A 498 -12.79 -18.77 3.31
CA ARG A 498 -12.51 -19.89 4.20
C ARG A 498 -11.88 -21.06 3.44
N LEU A 499 -12.42 -21.46 2.29
CA LEU A 499 -11.81 -22.47 1.42
C LEU A 499 -10.37 -22.10 1.05
N GLN A 500 -10.09 -20.83 0.72
CA GLN A 500 -8.73 -20.36 0.41
C GLN A 500 -7.76 -20.43 1.59
N SER A 501 -8.27 -20.34 2.82
CA SER A 501 -7.47 -20.51 4.05
C SER A 501 -7.18 -21.98 4.39
N LEU A 502 -7.99 -22.92 3.92
CA LEU A 502 -7.86 -24.35 4.25
C LEU A 502 -7.15 -25.14 3.14
N ILE A 503 -7.48 -24.81 1.89
CA ILE A 503 -7.06 -25.55 0.70
C ILE A 503 -5.93 -24.80 0.02
N LYS A 504 -4.86 -25.53 -0.31
CA LYS A 504 -3.74 -25.03 -1.10
C LYS A 504 -4.12 -24.98 -2.57
N GLU A 505 -4.60 -26.10 -3.10
CA GLU A 505 -5.07 -26.24 -4.47
C GLU A 505 -6.10 -27.36 -4.61
N LEU A 506 -6.93 -27.26 -5.64
CA LEU A 506 -7.97 -28.20 -5.99
C LEU A 506 -7.65 -28.66 -7.42
N ARG A 507 -7.17 -29.88 -7.60
CA ARG A 507 -6.77 -30.40 -8.91
C ARG A 507 -7.95 -31.10 -9.55
N LEU A 508 -8.35 -30.65 -10.74
CA LEU A 508 -9.48 -31.19 -11.48
C LEU A 508 -8.97 -32.01 -12.65
N THR A 509 -9.54 -33.20 -12.79
CA THR A 509 -9.43 -34.08 -13.96
C THR A 509 -10.80 -34.12 -14.61
N VAL A 510 -10.87 -33.73 -15.89
CA VAL A 510 -12.15 -33.69 -16.62
C VAL A 510 -11.94 -34.23 -18.01
N ASP A 511 -12.39 -35.46 -18.19
CA ASP A 511 -12.44 -36.17 -19.46
C ASP A 511 -13.90 -36.48 -19.83
N PRO A 512 -14.19 -36.85 -21.09
CA PRO A 512 -15.56 -37.11 -21.54
C PRO A 512 -16.31 -38.17 -20.73
N ASN A 513 -15.57 -39.12 -20.13
CA ASN A 513 -16.11 -40.27 -19.42
C ASN A 513 -15.75 -40.31 -17.93
N ASP A 514 -14.88 -39.42 -17.45
CA ASP A 514 -14.39 -39.42 -16.07
C ASP A 514 -14.20 -37.99 -15.53
N GLN A 515 -14.72 -37.75 -14.33
CA GLN A 515 -14.60 -36.48 -13.63
C GLN A 515 -14.21 -36.74 -12.18
N ASN A 516 -13.03 -36.28 -11.80
CA ASN A 516 -12.53 -36.43 -10.43
C ASN A 516 -11.78 -35.17 -9.98
N PHE A 517 -11.73 -34.96 -8.67
CA PHE A 517 -10.97 -33.85 -8.10
C PHE A 517 -10.16 -34.28 -6.88
N GLU A 518 -8.96 -33.74 -6.76
CA GLU A 518 -8.08 -33.91 -5.60
C GLU A 518 -8.03 -32.60 -4.82
N VAL A 519 -8.28 -32.67 -3.51
CA VAL A 519 -8.14 -31.56 -2.57
C VAL A 519 -6.78 -31.65 -1.91
N VAL A 520 -5.92 -30.66 -2.16
CA VAL A 520 -4.62 -30.53 -1.50
C VAL A 520 -4.75 -29.47 -0.41
N PHE A 521 -4.63 -29.89 0.84
CA PHE A 521 -4.70 -29.00 2.01
C PHE A 521 -3.37 -28.27 2.23
N ARG A 522 -3.41 -27.19 3.01
CA ARG A 522 -2.22 -26.35 3.27
C ARG A 522 -1.22 -26.97 4.24
N ASP A 523 -1.65 -27.94 5.03
CA ASP A 523 -0.82 -28.75 5.94
C ASP A 523 0.02 -29.83 5.19
N GLY A 524 -0.27 -30.08 3.91
CA GLY A 524 0.44 -31.06 3.09
C GLY A 524 -0.36 -32.34 2.80
N ASN A 525 -1.53 -32.52 3.43
CA ASN A 525 -2.40 -33.66 3.20
C ASN A 525 -3.15 -33.55 1.86
N GLY A 526 -3.37 -34.69 1.19
CA GLY A 526 -4.12 -34.80 -0.06
C GLY A 526 -5.29 -35.78 0.07
N MET A 527 -6.45 -35.41 -0.48
CA MET A 527 -7.62 -36.31 -0.56
C MET A 527 -8.14 -36.34 -1.99
N MET A 528 -8.24 -37.54 -2.58
CA MET A 528 -8.75 -37.72 -3.94
C MET A 528 -10.21 -38.18 -3.90
N LEU A 529 -11.06 -37.55 -4.72
CA LEU A 529 -12.48 -37.89 -4.83
C LEU A 529 -12.83 -38.20 -6.28
N PHE A 530 -13.38 -39.38 -6.50
CA PHE A 530 -13.96 -39.79 -7.77
C PHE A 530 -15.47 -39.47 -7.75
N VAL A 531 -15.91 -38.63 -8.69
CA VAL A 531 -17.32 -38.21 -8.78
C VAL A 531 -17.99 -39.04 -9.86
N ASN A 532 -19.11 -39.70 -9.53
CA ASN A 532 -19.88 -40.39 -10.56
C ASN A 532 -20.50 -39.35 -11.52
N PRO A 533 -20.20 -39.40 -12.84
CA PRO A 533 -20.70 -38.42 -13.81
C PRO A 533 -22.23 -38.42 -13.97
N GLU A 534 -22.88 -39.57 -13.73
CA GLU A 534 -24.33 -39.76 -13.89
C GLU A 534 -25.12 -39.44 -12.61
N ASN A 535 -24.48 -39.54 -11.44
CA ASN A 535 -25.07 -39.17 -10.17
C ASN A 535 -24.06 -38.42 -9.27
N PRO A 536 -24.02 -37.07 -9.31
CA PRO A 536 -23.06 -36.27 -8.56
C PRO A 536 -23.20 -36.34 -7.02
N THR A 537 -24.19 -37.08 -6.50
CA THR A 537 -24.36 -37.36 -5.06
C THR A 537 -23.72 -38.67 -4.60
N LYS A 538 -23.26 -39.53 -5.54
CA LYS A 538 -22.48 -40.75 -5.25
C LYS A 538 -21.01 -40.52 -5.61
N PHE A 539 -20.11 -40.66 -4.64
CA PHE A 539 -18.67 -40.48 -4.84
C PHE A 539 -17.88 -41.59 -4.16
N ILE A 540 -16.76 -41.98 -4.76
CA ILE A 540 -15.79 -42.92 -4.18
C ILE A 540 -14.63 -42.08 -3.62
N GLN A 541 -14.40 -42.20 -2.32
CA GLN A 541 -13.31 -41.51 -1.63
C GLN A 541 -12.05 -42.37 -1.68
N LYS A 542 -10.94 -41.81 -2.20
CA LYS A 542 -9.62 -42.43 -2.10
C LYS A 542 -8.69 -41.45 -1.40
N VAL A 543 -8.33 -41.76 -0.15
CA VAL A 543 -7.37 -40.92 0.58
C VAL A 543 -5.98 -41.22 0.06
N SER A 544 -5.22 -40.20 -0.35
CA SER A 544 -3.84 -40.32 -0.80
C SER A 544 -2.96 -39.51 0.14
N GLY A 545 -2.49 -40.16 1.22
CA GLY A 545 -1.55 -39.61 2.19
C GLY A 545 -0.33 -40.50 2.34
N LYS A 546 0.66 -40.07 3.12
CA LYS A 546 1.84 -40.88 3.48
C LYS A 546 1.56 -41.89 4.61
N GLU A 547 0.43 -41.77 5.31
CA GLU A 547 0.04 -42.68 6.38
C GLU A 547 -0.86 -43.84 5.90
N PRO A 548 -0.73 -45.05 6.50
CA PRO A 548 -1.31 -46.27 5.96
C PRO A 548 -2.78 -46.52 6.34
N VAL A 549 -3.41 -45.82 7.31
CA VAL A 549 -4.79 -46.10 7.77
C VAL A 549 -5.49 -44.82 8.31
N PHE A 550 -6.77 -44.61 7.95
CA PHE A 550 -7.60 -43.47 8.38
C PHE A 550 -8.89 -43.90 9.09
N GLU A 551 -9.42 -43.13 10.04
CA GLU A 551 -10.74 -43.40 10.66
C GLU A 551 -11.87 -42.55 10.04
N MET A 552 -12.97 -43.20 9.63
CA MET A 552 -14.16 -42.59 9.05
C MET A 552 -15.38 -42.86 9.93
N ALA A 553 -16.10 -41.81 10.35
CA ALA A 553 -17.35 -41.95 11.08
C ALA A 553 -18.53 -42.25 10.15
N ARG A 554 -19.33 -43.26 10.47
CA ARG A 554 -20.57 -43.63 9.81
C ARG A 554 -21.74 -42.78 10.33
N PRO A 555 -22.86 -42.69 9.57
CA PRO A 555 -24.06 -41.96 10.01
C PRO A 555 -24.68 -42.47 11.32
N ASP A 556 -24.35 -43.69 11.73
CA ASP A 556 -24.78 -44.30 13.00
C ASP A 556 -23.85 -44.00 14.19
N GLY A 557 -22.77 -43.22 13.97
CA GLY A 557 -21.79 -42.84 14.99
C GLY A 557 -20.65 -43.84 15.19
N SER A 558 -20.57 -44.92 14.42
CA SER A 558 -19.45 -45.87 14.47
C SER A 558 -18.25 -45.43 13.60
N SER A 559 -17.01 -45.71 14.00
CA SER A 559 -15.81 -45.41 13.21
C SER A 559 -15.33 -46.64 12.41
N MET A 560 -14.84 -46.42 11.19
CA MET A 560 -14.30 -47.43 10.28
C MET A 560 -12.87 -47.05 9.88
N GLN A 561 -11.93 -47.98 10.00
CA GLN A 561 -10.55 -47.80 9.55
C GLN A 561 -10.41 -48.11 8.06
N LEU A 562 -9.84 -47.20 7.28
CA LEU A 562 -9.63 -47.28 5.83
C LEU A 562 -8.13 -47.32 5.54
N PRO A 563 -7.59 -48.43 5.01
CA PRO A 563 -6.20 -48.50 4.57
C PRO A 563 -5.93 -47.57 3.39
N ALA A 564 -4.71 -47.05 3.28
CA ALA A 564 -4.23 -46.43 2.06
C ALA A 564 -4.25 -47.47 0.92
N ASP A 565 -4.88 -47.13 -0.20
CA ASP A 565 -5.02 -47.89 -1.45
C ASP A 565 -6.11 -48.96 -1.63
N GLU A 566 -7.00 -49.21 -0.65
CA GLU A 566 -8.22 -50.00 -0.91
C GLU A 566 -9.47 -49.13 -1.11
N GLY A 567 -10.30 -49.48 -2.09
CA GLY A 567 -11.58 -48.80 -2.34
C GLY A 567 -12.58 -49.12 -1.24
N ALA A 568 -13.24 -48.09 -0.70
CA ALA A 568 -14.34 -48.29 0.24
C ALA A 568 -15.50 -49.03 -0.46
N VAL A 569 -15.89 -50.18 0.07
CA VAL A 569 -17.03 -50.96 -0.42
C VAL A 569 -18.33 -50.24 -0.09
N ASP A 570 -19.21 -50.15 -1.08
CA ASP A 570 -20.50 -49.47 -1.08
C ASP A 570 -21.29 -49.64 0.24
N GLY A 571 -21.58 -48.51 0.90
CA GLY A 571 -22.60 -48.43 1.96
C GLY A 571 -23.96 -48.16 1.33
N SER A 572 -24.89 -49.09 1.54
CA SER A 572 -26.31 -49.02 1.15
C SER A 572 -27.03 -47.84 1.78
#